data_AF-A0A520LA09-F1
#
_entry.id   AF-A0A520LA09-F1
#
_cell.length_a   1.000
_cell.length_b   1.000
_cell.length_c   1.000
_cell.angle_alpha   90.00
_cell.angle_beta   90.00
_cell.angle_gamma   90.00
#
_symmetry.space_group_name_H-M   'P 1'
#
loop_
_entity.id
_entity.type
_entity.pdbx_description
1 polymer ?
#
loop_
_entity_poly.entity_id
_entity_poly.type
_entity_poly.pdbx_seq_one_letter_code
_entity_poly.pdbx_strand_id
1 'polypeptide(L)' 'WRNGDFWWIQSVYVLPEYRRQGVFRELYEEARRRAKENESVCGCRLYVETENQSAQQVYLKHGFVETGYLLFEDIF' A
#
# COMPACT_ATOMS: atom_id res chain seq x y z
N TRP A 1 -10.02 10.99 -13.27
CA TRP A 1 -10.67 11.05 -11.94
C TRP A 1 -11.73 9.96 -11.88
N ARG A 2 -11.86 9.22 -10.78
CA ARG A 2 -12.70 7.99 -10.70
C ARG A 2 -14.04 8.18 -9.94
N ASN A 3 -14.33 9.40 -9.46
CA ASN A 3 -15.47 9.71 -8.60
C ASN A 3 -15.59 8.78 -7.38
N GLY A 4 -14.47 8.58 -6.68
CA GLY A 4 -14.38 7.74 -5.50
C GLY A 4 -13.05 7.94 -4.79
N ASP A 5 -12.98 7.46 -3.56
CA ASP A 5 -11.83 7.64 -2.69
C ASP A 5 -10.71 6.67 -3.04
N PHE A 6 -9.48 7.13 -2.93
CA PHE A 6 -8.33 6.26 -2.82
C PHE A 6 -7.91 6.18 -1.36
N TRP A 7 -7.90 4.98 -0.80
CA TRP A 7 -7.33 4.76 0.52
C TRP A 7 -5.81 4.72 0.43
N TRP A 8 -5.15 5.64 1.13
CA TRP A 8 -3.70 5.75 1.17
C TRP A 8 -3.14 4.99 2.36
N ILE A 9 -2.30 3.99 2.09
CA ILE A 9 -1.55 3.27 3.10
C ILE A 9 -0.25 4.04 3.31
N GLN A 10 -0.22 4.86 4.37
CA GLN A 10 0.90 5.76 4.67
C GLN A 10 2.08 5.02 5.30
N SER A 11 1.81 4.12 6.24
CA SER A 11 2.83 3.32 6.89
C SER A 11 2.24 2.01 7.39
N VAL A 12 3.05 0.96 7.35
CA VAL A 12 2.77 -0.32 8.01
C VAL A 12 4.03 -0.72 8.73
N TYR A 13 3.93 -0.90 10.05
CA TYR A 13 5.05 -1.28 10.88
C TYR A 13 4.75 -2.62 11.55
N VAL A 14 5.73 -3.53 11.49
CA VAL A 14 5.71 -4.80 12.21
C VAL A 14 6.88 -4.79 13.19
N LEU A 15 6.53 -4.93 14.47
CA LEU A 15 7.46 -5.11 15.58
C LEU A 15 8.49 -6.21 15.24
N PRO A 16 9.79 -6.03 15.55
CA PRO A 16 10.85 -6.95 15.15
C PRO A 16 10.58 -8.42 15.46
N GLU A 17 9.97 -8.70 16.61
CA GLU A 17 9.67 -10.03 17.14
C GLU A 17 8.65 -10.78 16.27
N TYR A 18 7.83 -10.05 15.50
CA TYR A 18 6.76 -10.58 14.66
C TYR A 18 7.09 -10.54 13.16
N ARG A 19 8.32 -10.15 12.79
CA ARG A 19 8.76 -10.11 11.38
C ARG A 19 8.95 -11.52 10.82
N ARG A 20 8.85 -11.64 9.49
CA ARG A 20 8.95 -12.91 8.73
C ARG A 20 7.86 -13.94 9.07
N GLN A 21 6.82 -13.55 9.80
CA GLN A 21 5.67 -14.39 10.13
C GLN A 21 4.42 -14.08 9.28
N GLY A 22 4.55 -13.22 8.26
CA GLY A 22 3.43 -12.84 7.39
C GLY A 22 2.53 -11.71 7.91
N VAL A 23 2.77 -11.19 9.13
CA VAL A 23 1.94 -10.14 9.76
C VAL A 23 1.72 -8.91 8.86
N PHE A 24 2.77 -8.42 8.20
CA PHE A 24 2.65 -7.28 7.27
C PHE A 24 1.60 -7.57 6.19
N ARG A 25 1.65 -8.77 5.61
CA ARG A 25 0.76 -9.19 4.53
C ARG A 25 -0.67 -9.26 5.03
N GLU A 26 -0.92 -9.81 6.22
CA GLU A 26 -2.27 -9.89 6.78
C GLU A 26 -2.87 -8.52 7.07
N LEU A 27 -2.11 -7.63 7.71
CA LEU A 27 -2.54 -6.24 7.96
C LEU A 27 -2.93 -5.53 6.66
N TYR A 28 -2.10 -5.73 5.64
CA TYR A 28 -2.32 -5.13 4.33
C TYR A 28 -3.50 -5.72 3.56
N GLU A 29 -3.62 -7.05 3.52
CA GLU A 29 -4.73 -7.74 2.87
C GLU A 29 -6.06 -7.37 3.53
N GLU A 30 -6.09 -7.24 4.86
CA GLU A 30 -7.27 -6.81 5.59
C GLU A 30 -7.65 -5.35 5.27
N ALA A 31 -6.68 -4.43 5.23
CA ALA A 31 -6.92 -3.04 4.82
C ALA A 31 -7.51 -2.98 3.39
N ARG A 32 -6.96 -3.78 2.47
CA ARG A 32 -7.45 -3.88 1.10
C ARG A 32 -8.85 -4.51 1.03
N ARG A 33 -9.14 -5.52 1.85
CA ARG A 33 -10.47 -6.15 1.94
C ARG A 33 -11.52 -5.11 2.34
N ARG A 34 -11.25 -4.36 3.41
CA ARG A 34 -12.13 -3.27 3.87
C ARG A 34 -12.35 -2.19 2.82
N ALA A 35 -11.30 -1.82 2.10
CA ALA A 35 -11.40 -0.86 1.00
C ALA A 35 -12.33 -1.38 -0.12
N LYS A 36 -12.23 -2.67 -0.48
CA LYS A 36 -13.10 -3.26 -1.52
C LYS A 36 -14.56 -3.38 -1.10
N GLU A 37 -14.83 -3.53 0.19
CA GLU A 37 -16.19 -3.65 0.74
C GLU A 37 -16.90 -2.29 0.85
N ASN A 38 -16.17 -1.19 0.72
CA ASN A 38 -16.74 0.15 0.75
C ASN A 38 -16.99 0.66 -0.68
N GLU A 39 -18.26 0.88 -1.02
CA GLU A 39 -18.69 1.36 -2.34
C GLU A 39 -18.13 2.74 -2.73
N SER A 40 -17.79 3.59 -1.75
CA SER A 40 -17.21 4.91 -2.04
C SER A 40 -15.73 4.85 -2.41
N VAL A 41 -15.08 3.69 -2.20
CA VAL A 41 -13.63 3.52 -2.38
C VAL A 41 -13.35 2.85 -3.72
N CYS A 42 -12.55 3.54 -4.54
CA CYS A 42 -12.24 3.09 -5.89
C CYS A 42 -10.84 2.47 -6.03
N GLY A 43 -10.04 2.44 -4.96
CA GLY A 43 -8.75 1.77 -4.94
C GLY A 43 -7.89 2.10 -3.73
N CYS A 44 -6.69 1.53 -3.71
CA CYS A 44 -5.66 1.80 -2.71
C CYS A 44 -4.40 2.36 -3.38
N ARG A 45 -3.68 3.22 -2.66
CA ARG A 45 -2.38 3.76 -3.07
C ARG A 45 -1.40 3.70 -1.91
N LEU A 46 -0.12 3.67 -2.24
CA LEU A 46 0.98 3.71 -1.29
C LEU A 46 2.20 4.30 -1.99
N TYR A 47 3.12 4.82 -1.18
CA TYR A 47 4.48 5.10 -1.61
C TYR A 47 5.39 3.99 -1.11
N VAL A 48 6.38 3.62 -1.92
CA VAL A 48 7.38 2.63 -1.57
C VAL A 48 8.73 3.14 -2.03
N GLU A 49 9.73 2.99 -1.16
CA GLU A 49 11.11 3.33 -1.47
C GLU A 49 11.56 2.65 -2.77
N THR A 50 12.23 3.42 -3.63
CA THR A 50 12.71 2.94 -4.94
C THR A 50 13.74 1.82 -4.80
N GLU A 51 14.50 1.82 -3.70
CA GLU A 51 15.51 0.80 -3.39
C GLU A 51 14.93 -0.43 -2.68
N ASN A 52 13.71 -0.37 -2.14
CA ASN A 52 13.10 -1.48 -1.42
C ASN A 52 12.42 -2.47 -2.37
N GLN A 53 13.24 -3.17 -3.16
CA GLN A 53 12.78 -4.16 -4.14
C GLN A 53 11.92 -5.26 -3.50
N SER A 54 12.24 -5.66 -2.27
CA SER A 54 11.46 -6.67 -1.53
C SER A 54 10.01 -6.22 -1.33
N ALA A 55 9.80 -4.99 -0.84
CA ALA A 55 8.45 -4.45 -0.67
C ALA A 55 7.74 -4.24 -2.01
N GLN A 56 8.44 -3.74 -3.03
CA GLN A 56 7.86 -3.59 -4.37
C GLN A 56 7.36 -4.91 -4.93
N GLN A 57 8.13 -6.00 -4.82
CA GLN A 57 7.71 -7.33 -5.27
C GLN A 57 6.48 -7.85 -4.52
N VAL A 58 6.36 -7.56 -3.22
CA VAL A 58 5.14 -7.87 -2.46
C VAL A 58 3.95 -7.13 -3.07
N TYR A 59 4.05 -5.82 -3.29
CA TYR A 59 2.94 -5.02 -3.84
C TYR A 59 2.54 -5.47 -5.26
N LEU A 60 3.52 -5.70 -6.14
CA LEU A 60 3.28 -6.21 -7.49
C LEU A 60 2.55 -7.56 -7.47
N LYS A 61 2.98 -8.50 -6.61
CA LYS A 61 2.33 -9.80 -6.43
C LYS A 61 0.88 -9.68 -5.93
N HIS A 62 0.57 -8.62 -5.18
CA HIS A 62 -0.78 -8.32 -4.69
C HIS A 62 -1.63 -7.47 -5.64
N GLY A 63 -1.14 -7.25 -6.87
CA GLY A 63 -1.88 -6.59 -7.95
C GLY A 63 -1.77 -5.07 -7.95
N PHE A 64 -0.81 -4.50 -7.22
CA PHE A 64 -0.44 -3.11 -7.39
C PHE A 64 0.35 -2.96 -8.67
N VAL A 65 0.22 -1.80 -9.29
CA VAL A 65 0.95 -1.43 -10.49
C VAL A 65 1.65 -0.12 -10.22
N GLU A 66 2.83 0.04 -10.81
CA GLU A 66 3.49 1.33 -10.85
C GLU A 66 2.59 2.33 -11.58
N THR A 67 2.44 3.52 -11.01
CA THR A 67 1.67 4.59 -11.64
C THR A 67 2.59 5.47 -12.47
N GLY A 68 2.08 6.10 -13.53
CA GLY A 68 2.83 7.10 -14.31
C GLY A 68 2.99 8.47 -13.62
N TYR A 69 2.93 8.53 -12.29
CA TYR A 69 3.09 9.77 -11.51
C TYR A 69 4.42 9.75 -10.76
N LEU A 70 5.07 10.90 -10.73
CA LEU A 70 6.21 11.16 -9.85
C LEU A 70 5.72 11.68 -8.49
N LEU A 71 6.38 11.27 -7.42
CA LEU A 71 6.22 11.86 -6.10
C LEU A 71 7.16 13.07 -5.99
N PHE A 72 6.62 14.20 -5.56
CA PHE A 72 7.39 15.40 -5.20
C PHE A 72 7.15 15.69 -3.73
N GLU A 73 8.19 16.09 -3.01
CA GLU A 73 8.13 16.48 -1.60
C GLU A 73 8.81 17.84 -1.40
N ASP A 74 8.29 18.61 -0.45
CA ASP A 74 8.88 19.85 0.06
C ASP A 74 8.85 19.77 1.59
N ILE A 75 10.02 19.82 2.22
CA ILE A 75 10.20 19.61 3.67
C ILE A 75 10.86 20.86 4.23
N PHE A 76 10.25 21.44 5.27
CA PHE A 76 10.76 22.61 6.01
C PHE A 76 10.87 22.33 7.50
#